data_AF-A0A3D5WN82-F1
#
_entry.id   AF-A0A3D5WN82-F1
#
_cell.length_a   1.000
_cell.length_b   1.000
_cell.length_c   1.000
_cell.angle_alpha   90.00
_cell.angle_beta   90.00
_cell.angle_gamma   90.00
#
_symmetry.space_group_name_H-M   'P 1'
#
loop_
_entity.id
_entity.type
_entity.pdbx_description
1 polymer ?
#
loop_
_entity_poly.entity_id
_entity_poly.type
_entity_poly.pdbx_seq_one_letter_code
_entity_poly.pdbx_strand_id
1 'polypeptide(L)'
;AISVIFFFNVIAALTFPVLGSLLHFCTTNGEAFGIFAGTAVNDTSSVTATASTWDSMWHLGSATLDKAVTVKLTRTLAIIPITLVLALVRTKKSGAEGKKVHFKKVFPIFILYFIGASLITTIAVNAGVSADVFTPLKELSKFFIVLAMAAIGLNTNIVKLIKTGGKP
;
A
#
# COMPACT_ATOMS: atom_id res chain seq x y z
N ALA A 1 -12.71 -16.66 0.04
CA ALA A 1 -11.35 -16.14 -0.16
C ALA A 1 -11.28 -14.62 0.05
N ILE A 2 -11.84 -13.81 -0.85
CA ILE A 2 -11.74 -12.33 -0.80
C ILE A 2 -12.22 -11.74 0.53
N SER A 3 -13.37 -12.17 1.06
CA SER A 3 -13.89 -11.68 2.34
C SER A 3 -13.01 -12.02 3.54
N VAL A 4 -12.31 -13.16 3.51
CA VAL A 4 -11.39 -13.58 4.60
C VAL A 4 -10.13 -12.72 4.57
N ILE A 5 -9.54 -12.52 3.37
CA ILE A 5 -8.41 -11.60 3.17
C ILE A 5 -8.78 -10.20 3.68
N PHE A 6 -9.96 -9.73 3.33
CA PHE A 6 -10.43 -8.42 3.74
C PHE A 6 -10.66 -8.31 5.25
N PHE A 7 -11.21 -9.34 5.88
CA PHE A 7 -11.41 -9.37 7.33
C PHE A 7 -10.07 -9.26 8.09
N PHE A 8 -9.06 -10.05 7.69
CA PHE A 8 -7.73 -9.94 8.28
C PHE A 8 -7.05 -8.60 7.99
N ASN A 9 -7.32 -8.01 6.81
CA ASN A 9 -6.87 -6.67 6.46
C ASN A 9 -7.44 -5.59 7.39
N VAL A 10 -8.73 -5.67 7.75
CA VAL A 10 -9.36 -4.76 8.72
C VAL A 10 -8.78 -4.97 10.12
N ILE A 11 -8.63 -6.23 10.55
CA ILE A 11 -7.98 -6.53 11.83
C ILE A 11 -6.56 -5.97 11.87
N ALA A 12 -5.77 -6.15 10.81
CA ALA A 12 -4.41 -5.59 10.72
C ALA A 12 -4.42 -4.06 10.81
N ALA A 13 -5.37 -3.37 10.17
CA ALA A 13 -5.52 -1.92 10.23
C ALA A 13 -5.79 -1.38 11.64
N LEU A 14 -6.44 -2.17 12.49
CA LEU A 14 -6.74 -1.82 13.88
C LEU A 14 -5.66 -2.29 14.86
N THR A 15 -5.11 -3.49 14.66
CA THR A 15 -4.18 -4.13 15.60
C THR A 15 -2.75 -3.67 15.41
N PHE A 16 -2.30 -3.43 14.17
CA PHE A 16 -0.90 -3.08 13.93
C PHE A 16 -0.52 -1.73 14.54
N PRO A 17 -1.38 -0.68 14.52
CA PRO A 17 -1.07 0.55 15.23
C PRO A 17 -0.92 0.35 16.75
N VAL A 18 -1.73 -0.53 17.36
CA VAL A 18 -1.59 -0.88 18.78
C VAL A 18 -0.31 -1.67 19.04
N LEU A 19 0.06 -2.59 18.14
CA LEU A 19 1.32 -3.31 18.24
C LEU A 19 2.53 -2.37 18.07
N GLY A 20 2.46 -1.42 17.14
CA GLY A 20 3.52 -0.43 16.92
C GLY A 20 3.72 0.48 18.13
N SER A 21 2.65 0.85 18.84
CA SER A 21 2.77 1.64 20.06
C SER A 21 3.34 0.81 21.22
N LEU A 22 2.95 -0.45 21.35
CA LEU A 22 3.52 -1.39 22.32
C LEU A 22 5.02 -1.67 22.08
N LEU A 23 5.44 -1.67 20.82
CA LEU A 23 6.84 -1.80 20.41
C LEU A 23 7.63 -0.49 20.49
N HIS A 24 7.03 0.58 21.03
CA HIS A 24 7.61 1.91 21.15
C HIS A 24 8.21 2.47 19.85
N PHE A 25 7.51 2.26 18.73
CA PHE A 25 7.92 2.87 17.47
C PHE A 25 7.85 4.39 17.54
N CYS A 26 8.72 5.05 16.77
CA CYS A 26 8.81 6.50 16.74
C CYS A 26 7.47 7.14 16.34
N THR A 27 6.84 7.82 17.29
CA THR A 27 5.53 8.47 17.13
C THR A 27 5.63 9.90 16.59
N THR A 28 6.84 10.46 16.49
CA THR A 28 7.09 11.82 16.02
C THR A 28 7.37 11.94 14.53
N ASN A 29 7.90 10.89 13.88
CA ASN A 29 8.16 10.89 12.43
C ASN A 29 7.35 9.87 11.63
N GLY A 30 6.80 8.83 12.28
CA GLY A 30 6.01 7.78 11.63
C GLY A 30 6.78 6.87 10.66
N GLU A 31 8.09 7.05 10.47
CA GLU A 31 8.85 6.38 9.42
C GLU A 31 9.06 4.89 9.70
N ALA A 32 9.45 4.56 10.93
CA ALA A 32 9.63 3.18 11.38
C ALA A 32 8.32 2.38 11.25
N PHE A 33 7.20 2.96 11.67
CA PHE A 33 5.90 2.32 11.52
C PHE A 33 5.46 2.24 10.05
N GLY A 34 5.74 3.25 9.24
CA GLY A 34 5.46 3.22 7.80
C GLY A 34 6.18 2.09 7.08
N ILE A 35 7.48 1.88 7.37
CA ILE A 35 8.26 0.77 6.82
C ILE A 35 7.69 -0.58 7.29
N PHE A 36 7.39 -0.71 8.58
CA PHE A 36 6.78 -1.92 9.13
C PHE A 36 5.42 -2.23 8.48
N ALA A 37 4.50 -1.26 8.44
CA ALA A 37 3.20 -1.43 7.82
C ALA A 37 3.32 -1.82 6.34
N GLY A 38 4.17 -1.10 5.58
CA GLY A 38 4.40 -1.36 4.16
C GLY A 38 5.02 -2.73 3.86
N THR A 39 5.80 -3.29 4.79
CA THR A 39 6.43 -4.60 4.63
C THR A 39 5.57 -5.77 5.14
N ALA A 40 4.91 -5.59 6.28
CA ALA A 40 4.20 -6.63 7.02
C ALA A 40 2.79 -6.89 6.48
N VAL A 41 2.07 -5.83 6.07
CA VAL A 41 0.75 -5.99 5.47
C VAL A 41 0.92 -6.23 3.99
N ASN A 42 0.25 -7.25 3.44
CA ASN A 42 0.50 -7.73 2.08
C ASN A 42 -0.43 -7.11 1.02
N ASP A 43 -1.65 -6.70 1.40
CA ASP A 43 -2.56 -5.97 0.52
C ASP A 43 -2.36 -4.44 0.59
N THR A 44 -2.62 -3.72 -0.50
CA THR A 44 -2.36 -2.27 -0.59
C THR A 44 -3.42 -1.46 0.15
N SER A 45 -4.68 -1.89 0.11
CA SER A 45 -5.76 -1.16 0.77
C SER A 45 -5.59 -1.17 2.30
N SER A 46 -5.16 -2.30 2.85
CA SER A 46 -4.90 -2.44 4.29
C SER A 46 -3.62 -1.77 4.74
N VAL A 47 -2.53 -1.76 3.94
CA VAL A 47 -1.33 -0.95 4.26
C VAL A 47 -1.71 0.52 4.44
N THR A 48 -2.46 1.05 3.48
CA THR A 48 -2.91 2.44 3.48
C THR A 48 -3.81 2.73 4.67
N ALA A 49 -4.75 1.82 4.99
CA ALA A 49 -5.59 1.93 6.18
C ALA A 49 -4.75 1.94 7.47
N THR A 50 -3.91 0.93 7.70
CA THR A 50 -3.00 0.82 8.87
C THR A 50 -2.15 2.09 9.06
N ALA A 51 -1.52 2.58 8.00
CA ALA A 51 -0.66 3.76 8.06
C ALA A 51 -1.45 5.05 8.31
N SER A 52 -2.63 5.20 7.68
CA SER A 52 -3.52 6.34 7.92
C SER A 52 -4.09 6.37 9.33
N THR A 53 -4.36 5.20 9.94
CA THR A 53 -4.77 5.09 11.34
C THR A 53 -3.66 5.59 12.25
N TRP A 54 -2.41 5.17 12.02
CA TRP A 54 -1.26 5.65 12.80
C TRP A 54 -1.03 7.16 12.65
N ASP A 55 -1.10 7.69 11.42
CA ASP A 55 -0.98 9.13 11.18
C ASP A 55 -2.07 9.93 11.93
N SER A 56 -3.26 9.35 12.09
CA SER A 56 -4.38 9.98 12.81
C SER A 56 -4.22 9.87 14.32
N MET A 57 -3.66 8.77 14.84
CA MET A 57 -3.38 8.59 16.27
C MET A 57 -2.32 9.56 16.81
N TRP A 58 -1.34 9.91 15.98
CA TRP A 58 -0.18 10.71 16.39
C TRP A 58 -0.07 12.07 15.68
N HIS A 59 -1.11 12.48 14.95
CA HIS A 59 -1.18 13.76 14.23
C HIS A 59 -0.01 14.02 13.25
N LEU A 60 0.43 12.97 12.55
CA LEU A 60 1.57 13.00 11.62
C LEU A 60 1.20 13.44 10.19
N GLY A 61 -0.06 13.82 9.96
CA GLY A 61 -0.56 14.23 8.65
C GLY A 61 -0.62 13.05 7.67
N SER A 62 0.40 12.87 6.84
CA SER A 62 0.53 11.77 5.87
C SER A 62 1.91 11.10 5.89
N ALA A 63 2.78 11.43 6.85
CA ALA A 63 4.17 10.99 6.83
C ALA A 63 4.31 9.46 6.81
N THR A 64 3.52 8.77 7.64
CA THR A 64 3.53 7.30 7.72
C THR A 64 2.94 6.68 6.47
N LEU A 65 1.81 7.22 5.99
CA LEU A 65 1.13 6.75 4.79
C LEU A 65 2.04 6.82 3.56
N ASP A 66 2.70 7.97 3.35
CA ASP A 66 3.59 8.20 2.21
C ASP A 66 4.75 7.19 2.23
N LYS A 67 5.31 6.92 3.41
CA LYS A 67 6.38 5.92 3.59
C LYS A 67 5.89 4.49 3.34
N ALA A 68 4.75 4.11 3.89
CA ALA A 68 4.20 2.77 3.77
C ALA A 68 3.84 2.41 2.31
N VAL A 69 3.24 3.36 1.59
CA VAL A 69 2.95 3.22 0.15
C VAL A 69 4.25 3.10 -0.63
N THR A 70 5.24 3.96 -0.36
CA THR A 70 6.55 3.90 -1.05
C THR A 70 7.21 2.53 -0.91
N VAL A 71 7.26 1.97 0.29
CA VAL A 71 7.81 0.63 0.55
C VAL A 71 7.05 -0.45 -0.22
N LYS A 72 5.71 -0.37 -0.23
CA LYS A 72 4.87 -1.31 -0.98
C LYS A 72 5.15 -1.27 -2.48
N LEU A 73 5.18 -0.06 -3.05
CA LEU A 73 5.42 0.13 -4.49
C LEU A 73 6.82 -0.32 -4.89
N THR A 74 7.81 -0.06 -4.05
CA THR A 74 9.19 -0.48 -4.29
C THR A 74 9.29 -2.00 -4.41
N ARG A 75 8.57 -2.76 -3.57
CA ARG A 75 8.52 -4.23 -3.69
C ARG A 75 7.92 -4.66 -5.02
N THR A 76 6.78 -4.07 -5.42
CA THR A 76 6.13 -4.38 -6.70
C THR A 76 7.01 -4.01 -7.89
N LEU A 77 7.67 -2.85 -7.82
CA LEU A 77 8.57 -2.37 -8.86
C LEU A 77 9.80 -3.29 -9.00
N ALA A 78 10.37 -3.77 -7.89
CA ALA A 78 11.55 -4.64 -7.88
C ALA A 78 11.29 -6.02 -8.50
N ILE A 79 10.04 -6.50 -8.55
CA ILE A 79 9.69 -7.76 -9.25
C ILE A 79 10.00 -7.64 -10.74
N ILE A 80 9.81 -6.47 -11.35
CA ILE A 80 10.04 -6.24 -12.79
C ILE A 80 11.51 -6.46 -13.19
N PRO A 81 12.51 -5.75 -12.62
CA PRO A 81 13.91 -5.98 -12.97
C PRO A 81 14.38 -7.39 -12.59
N ILE A 82 13.94 -7.93 -11.45
CA ILE A 82 14.33 -9.29 -11.03
C ILE A 82 13.84 -10.33 -12.04
N THR A 83 12.57 -10.27 -12.44
CA THR A 83 12.00 -11.20 -13.43
C THR A 83 12.63 -11.04 -14.80
N LEU A 84 13.01 -9.83 -15.21
CA LEU A 84 13.73 -9.59 -16.45
C LEU A 84 15.13 -10.20 -16.44
N VAL A 85 15.89 -9.98 -15.36
CA VAL A 85 17.23 -10.59 -15.19
C VAL A 85 17.12 -12.10 -15.22
N LEU A 86 16.18 -12.69 -14.48
CA LEU A 86 15.96 -14.14 -14.47
C LEU A 86 15.52 -14.66 -15.83
N ALA A 87 14.67 -13.94 -16.56
CA ALA A 87 14.26 -14.30 -17.91
C ALA A 87 15.44 -14.29 -18.88
N LEU A 88 16.29 -13.25 -18.86
CA LEU A 88 17.48 -13.14 -19.70
C LEU A 88 18.50 -14.24 -19.40
N VAL A 89 18.75 -14.55 -18.13
CA VAL A 89 19.62 -15.65 -17.72
C VAL A 89 19.06 -16.98 -18.21
N ARG A 90 17.75 -17.20 -18.10
CA ARG A 90 17.08 -18.43 -18.56
C ARG A 90 17.11 -18.57 -20.08
N THR A 91 16.83 -17.50 -20.84
CA THR A 91 16.90 -17.51 -22.31
C THR A 91 18.32 -17.78 -22.80
N LYS A 92 19.34 -17.20 -22.15
CA LYS A 92 20.75 -17.50 -22.45
C LYS A 92 21.12 -18.96 -22.15
N LYS A 93 20.56 -19.56 -21.10
CA LYS A 93 20.89 -20.93 -20.68
C LYS A 93 20.11 -22.02 -21.42
N SER A 94 18.94 -21.70 -21.98
CA SER A 94 18.03 -22.69 -22.57
C SER A 94 17.87 -22.60 -24.09
N GLY A 95 18.55 -21.69 -24.80
CA GLY A 95 18.47 -21.57 -26.27
C GLY A 95 17.04 -21.35 -26.80
N ALA A 96 16.09 -21.02 -25.92
CA ALA A 96 14.67 -21.03 -26.22
C ALA A 96 14.28 -19.71 -26.87
N GLU A 97 14.02 -19.77 -28.17
CA GLU A 97 13.47 -18.69 -28.97
C GLU A 97 12.15 -18.16 -28.37
N GLY A 98 12.06 -16.83 -28.25
CA GLY A 98 10.87 -16.15 -28.76
C GLY A 98 9.66 -15.92 -27.85
N LYS A 99 9.68 -16.11 -26.52
CA LYS A 99 8.58 -15.58 -25.69
C LYS A 99 8.77 -14.09 -25.38
N LYS A 100 8.24 -13.22 -26.27
CA LYS A 100 8.12 -11.78 -26.05
C LYS A 100 7.38 -11.52 -24.73
N VAL A 101 8.11 -11.04 -23.72
CA VAL A 101 7.53 -10.63 -22.44
C VAL A 101 6.64 -9.41 -22.70
N HIS A 102 5.33 -9.56 -22.52
CA HIS A 102 4.39 -8.46 -22.70
C HIS A 102 4.45 -7.50 -21.49
N PHE A 103 5.41 -6.58 -21.52
CA PHE A 103 5.61 -5.54 -20.48
C PHE A 103 4.34 -4.76 -20.11
N LYS A 104 3.48 -4.46 -21.09
CA LYS A 104 2.20 -3.76 -20.87
C LYS A 104 1.21 -4.51 -19.95
N LYS A 105 1.28 -5.85 -19.87
CA LYS A 105 0.44 -6.64 -18.95
C LYS A 105 1.01 -6.75 -17.54
N VAL A 106 2.31 -6.50 -17.39
CA VAL A 106 3.03 -6.62 -16.12
C VAL A 106 3.09 -5.26 -15.40
N PHE A 107 3.07 -4.16 -16.15
CA PHE A 107 3.19 -2.82 -15.57
C PHE A 107 1.86 -2.34 -14.96
N PRO A 108 1.76 -2.15 -13.63
CA PRO A 108 0.55 -1.65 -12.99
C PRO A 108 0.35 -0.17 -13.34
N ILE A 109 -0.73 0.14 -14.08
CA ILE A 109 -1.00 1.53 -14.55
C ILE A 109 -1.11 2.54 -13.41
N PHE A 110 -1.49 2.10 -12.20
CA PHE A 110 -1.58 2.96 -11.02
C PHE A 110 -0.22 3.55 -10.60
N ILE A 111 0.90 2.90 -10.95
CA ILE A 111 2.24 3.42 -10.68
C ILE A 111 2.49 4.69 -11.52
N LEU A 112 2.00 4.77 -12.76
CA LEU A 112 2.12 5.98 -13.57
C LEU A 112 1.37 7.15 -12.94
N TYR A 113 0.15 6.89 -12.43
CA TYR A 113 -0.63 7.92 -11.74
C TYR A 113 0.05 8.37 -10.45
N PHE A 114 0.62 7.45 -9.67
CA PHE A 114 1.36 7.78 -8.45
C PHE A 114 2.60 8.64 -8.74
N ILE A 115 3.42 8.23 -9.71
CA ILE A 115 4.62 8.98 -10.12
C ILE A 115 4.21 10.36 -10.64
N GLY A 116 3.18 10.44 -11.50
CA GLY A 116 2.66 11.70 -12.02
C GLY A 116 2.22 12.64 -10.91
N ALA A 117 1.40 12.15 -9.97
CA ALA A 117 0.95 12.95 -8.82
C ALA A 117 2.12 13.40 -7.94
N SER A 118 3.08 12.51 -7.64
CA SER A 118 4.27 12.82 -6.84
C SER A 118 5.13 13.90 -7.50
N LEU A 119 5.34 13.82 -8.82
CA LEU A 119 6.09 14.83 -9.58
C LEU A 119 5.35 16.17 -9.58
N ILE A 120 4.04 16.17 -9.80
CA ILE A 120 3.21 17.39 -9.76
C ILE A 120 3.34 18.08 -8.40
N THR A 121 3.17 17.34 -7.30
CA THR A 121 3.31 17.89 -5.95
C THR A 121 4.73 18.42 -5.71
N THR A 122 5.76 17.69 -6.14
CA THR A 122 7.16 18.10 -5.96
C THR A 122 7.47 19.38 -6.72
N ILE A 123 7.05 19.47 -7.98
CA ILE A 123 7.27 20.65 -8.83
C ILE A 123 6.48 21.85 -8.31
N ALA A 124 5.21 21.67 -7.92
CA ALA A 124 4.37 22.74 -7.39
C ALA A 124 4.95 23.33 -6.10
N VAL A 125 5.37 22.49 -5.16
CA VAL A 125 6.00 22.94 -3.90
C VAL A 125 7.32 23.66 -4.18
N ASN A 126 8.14 23.13 -5.09
CA ASN A 126 9.42 23.75 -5.45
C ASN A 126 9.24 25.07 -6.25
N ALA A 127 8.09 25.25 -6.92
CA ALA A 127 7.71 26.48 -7.61
C ALA A 127 7.10 27.54 -6.66
N GLY A 128 7.05 27.28 -5.35
CA GLY A 128 6.57 28.23 -4.34
C GLY A 128 5.10 28.08 -3.96
N VAL A 129 4.40 27.04 -4.43
CA VAL A 129 3.03 26.73 -3.98
C VAL A 129 3.11 26.13 -2.57
N SER A 130 2.36 26.70 -1.60
CA SER A 130 2.31 26.14 -0.24
C SER A 130 1.82 24.69 -0.27
N ALA A 131 2.43 23.84 0.56
CA ALA A 131 2.02 22.45 0.74
C ALA A 131 0.55 22.32 1.22
N ASP A 132 0.00 23.39 1.82
CA ASP A 132 -1.37 23.43 2.32
C ASP A 132 -2.43 23.27 1.22
N VAL A 133 -2.09 23.60 -0.03
CA VAL A 133 -2.99 23.42 -1.19
C VAL A 133 -3.33 21.94 -1.39
N PHE A 134 -2.46 21.02 -0.95
CA PHE A 134 -2.67 19.58 -1.05
C PHE A 134 -3.38 18.98 0.18
N THR A 135 -3.60 19.76 1.25
CA THR A 135 -4.26 19.27 2.47
C THR A 135 -5.68 18.76 2.22
N PRO A 136 -6.56 19.47 1.49
CA PRO A 136 -7.90 18.96 1.17
C PRO A 136 -7.87 17.65 0.37
N LEU A 137 -6.88 17.49 -0.52
CA LEU A 137 -6.68 16.26 -1.29
C LEU A 137 -6.33 15.09 -0.37
N LYS A 138 -5.46 15.32 0.63
CA LYS A 138 -5.08 14.29 1.61
C LYS A 138 -6.27 13.89 2.48
N GLU A 139 -7.08 14.84 2.93
CA GLU A 139 -8.30 14.57 3.69
C GLU A 139 -9.32 13.77 2.88
N LEU A 140 -9.54 14.15 1.62
CA LEU A 140 -10.43 13.43 0.72
C LEU A 140 -9.95 11.99 0.45
N SER A 141 -8.63 11.79 0.33
CA SER A 141 -8.04 10.45 0.22
C SER A 141 -8.34 9.61 1.47
N LYS A 142 -8.11 10.15 2.67
CA LYS A 142 -8.44 9.48 3.94
C LYS A 142 -9.92 9.13 4.02
N PHE A 143 -10.80 10.07 3.64
CA PHE A 143 -12.24 9.84 3.61
C PHE A 143 -12.60 8.66 2.70
N PHE A 144 -12.06 8.59 1.48
CA PHE A 144 -12.32 7.47 0.57
C PHE A 144 -11.78 6.14 1.09
N ILE A 145 -10.65 6.14 1.79
CA ILE A 145 -10.10 4.93 2.43
C ILE A 145 -11.08 4.41 3.49
N VAL A 146 -11.56 5.30 4.38
CA VAL A 146 -12.52 4.93 5.43
C VAL A 146 -13.84 4.46 4.82
N LEU A 147 -14.37 5.17 3.82
CA LEU A 147 -15.59 4.80 3.11
C LEU A 147 -15.46 3.42 2.46
N ALA A 148 -14.35 3.14 1.79
CA ALA A 148 -14.09 1.83 1.18
C ALA A 148 -14.04 0.73 2.24
N MET A 149 -13.35 0.95 3.36
CA MET A 149 -13.30 -0.03 4.45
C MET A 149 -14.68 -0.30 5.06
N ALA A 150 -15.49 0.74 5.26
CA ALA A 150 -16.85 0.63 5.77
C ALA A 150 -17.78 -0.11 4.80
N ALA A 151 -17.75 0.24 3.51
CA ALA A 151 -18.56 -0.39 2.47
C ALA A 151 -18.26 -1.89 2.34
N ILE A 152 -16.99 -2.28 2.42
CA ILE A 152 -16.61 -3.69 2.34
C ILE A 152 -16.99 -4.44 3.62
N GLY A 153 -16.90 -3.79 4.80
CA GLY A 153 -17.44 -4.32 6.05
C GLY A 153 -18.93 -4.65 5.95
N LEU A 154 -19.73 -3.73 5.40
CA LEU A 154 -21.17 -3.90 5.17
C LEU A 154 -21.49 -4.99 4.12
N ASN A 155 -20.64 -5.15 3.11
CA ASN A 155 -20.80 -6.20 2.09
C ASN A 155 -20.33 -7.59 2.58
N THR A 156 -19.64 -7.66 3.73
CA THR A 156 -19.08 -8.91 4.24
C THR A 156 -20.14 -9.73 4.97
N ASN A 157 -20.46 -10.91 4.44
CA ASN A 157 -21.30 -11.89 5.12
C ASN A 157 -20.50 -12.60 6.24
N ILE A 158 -20.70 -12.14 7.48
CA ILE A 158 -20.02 -12.64 8.70
C ILE A 158 -20.25 -14.15 8.89
N VAL A 159 -21.44 -14.66 8.55
CA VAL A 159 -21.79 -16.08 8.70
C VAL A 159 -20.98 -16.95 7.72
N LYS A 160 -20.80 -16.47 6.48
CA LYS A 160 -19.97 -17.16 5.48
C LYS A 160 -18.49 -17.09 5.88
N LEU A 161 -18.03 -15.99 6.45
CA LEU A 161 -16.66 -15.82 6.93
C LEU A 161 -16.28 -16.87 7.98
N ILE A 162 -17.10 -17.04 9.02
CA ILE A 162 -16.86 -18.00 10.11
C ILE A 162 -16.88 -19.44 9.57
N LYS A 163 -17.82 -19.77 8.68
CA LYS A 163 -17.92 -21.12 8.08
C LYS A 163 -16.77 -21.47 7.13
N THR A 164 -16.13 -20.47 6.51
CA THR A 164 -15.01 -20.70 5.59
C THR A 164 -13.65 -20.68 6.29
N GLY A 165 -13.53 -20.01 7.44
CA GLY A 165 -12.28 -19.95 8.22
C GLY A 165 -11.96 -21.22 9.01
N GLY A 166 -12.96 -22.07 9.29
CA GLY A 166 -12.80 -23.33 10.04
C GLY A 166 -12.61 -24.59 9.18
N LYS A 167 -12.59 -24.48 7.85
CA LYS A 167 -12.29 -25.61 6.97
C LYS A 167 -10.87 -25.45 6.40
N PRO A 168 -10.03 -26.51 6.44
CA PRO A 168 -8.67 -26.48 5.93
C PRO A 168 -8.62 -26.11 4.44
#